data_AF-A0A5P0ZWS5-F1
#
_entry.id   AF-A0A5P0ZWS5-F1
#
_cell.length_a   1.000
_cell.length_b   1.000
_cell.length_c   1.000
_cell.angle_alpha   90.00
_cell.angle_beta   90.00
_cell.angle_gamma   90.00
#
_symmetry.space_group_name_H-M   'P 1'
#
loop_
_entity.id
_entity.type
_entity.pdbx_description
1 polymer ?
#
loop_
_entity_poly.entity_id
_entity_poly.type
_entity_poly.pdbx_seq_one_letter_code
_entity_poly.pdbx_strand_id
1 'polypeptide(L)'
;MTKTILIALDINKIPYVTNPEVILTLGTQKIWYTTSTKAITVPKRIKLADSLLNSFIKKFFKKSTKRDIFTFNYFTKHAKKYLKKNNYDQVIFENNQLKNKILPNLTNEHQYVAKNSLA
;
A
#
# COMPACT_ATOMS: atom_id res chain seq x y z
N MET A 1 -4.98 -24.28 -3.83
CA MET A 1 -3.95 -23.28 -3.51
C MET A 1 -4.65 -22.00 -3.09
N THR A 2 -4.25 -21.39 -1.99
CA THR A 2 -4.82 -20.13 -1.49
C THR A 2 -4.31 -18.94 -2.32
N LYS A 3 -5.22 -18.17 -2.92
CA LYS A 3 -4.87 -16.98 -3.71
C LYS A 3 -4.52 -15.83 -2.79
N THR A 4 -3.22 -15.54 -2.70
CA THR A 4 -2.68 -14.51 -1.78
C THR A 4 -2.21 -13.30 -2.56
N ILE A 5 -2.61 -12.10 -2.12
CA ILE A 5 -2.12 -10.83 -2.65
C ILE A 5 -1.41 -10.01 -1.55
N LEU A 6 -0.30 -9.38 -1.92
CA LEU A 6 0.47 -8.48 -1.04
C LEU A 6 0.22 -7.03 -1.45
N ILE A 7 0.02 -6.13 -0.48
CA ILE A 7 -0.13 -4.70 -0.70
C ILE A 7 0.97 -3.95 0.05
N ALA A 8 1.79 -3.22 -0.72
CA ALA A 8 2.98 -2.54 -0.24
C ALA A 8 3.09 -1.10 -0.76
N LEU A 9 3.44 -0.17 0.11
CA LEU A 9 4.02 1.12 -0.27
C LEU A 9 5.52 0.98 -0.57
N ASP A 10 6.23 0.13 0.16
CA ASP A 10 7.65 -0.19 -0.04
C ASP A 10 7.88 -1.68 0.14
N ILE A 11 8.20 -2.36 -0.95
CA ILE A 11 8.41 -3.81 -0.98
C ILE A 11 9.61 -4.26 -0.14
N ASN A 12 10.59 -3.37 0.07
CA ASN A 12 11.81 -3.69 0.83
C ASN A 12 11.56 -3.75 2.33
N LYS A 13 10.45 -3.18 2.81
CA LYS A 13 10.07 -3.21 4.23
C LYS A 13 9.38 -4.50 4.64
N ILE A 14 9.14 -5.39 3.70
CA ILE A 14 8.36 -6.59 3.93
C ILE A 14 9.35 -7.75 4.11
N PRO A 15 9.43 -8.36 5.31
CA PRO A 15 10.22 -9.56 5.49
C PRO A 15 9.61 -10.67 4.62
N TYR A 16 10.46 -11.45 3.94
CA TYR A 16 10.10 -12.56 3.04
C TYR A 16 8.73 -13.16 3.37
N VAL A 17 7.73 -12.79 2.58
CA VAL A 17 6.36 -13.29 2.76
C VAL A 17 6.17 -14.50 1.87
N THR A 18 5.46 -15.47 2.40
CA THR A 18 4.91 -16.64 1.71
C THR A 18 4.43 -16.25 0.31
N ASN A 19 5.08 -16.82 -0.72
CA ASN A 19 4.88 -16.62 -2.17
C ASN A 19 3.51 -15.99 -2.55
N PRO A 20 3.39 -14.65 -2.58
CA PRO A 20 2.17 -14.03 -3.05
C PRO A 20 2.02 -14.28 -4.55
N GLU A 21 0.79 -14.42 -5.03
CA GLU A 21 0.49 -14.55 -6.45
C GLU A 21 0.65 -13.20 -7.16
N VAL A 22 0.21 -12.14 -6.48
CA VAL A 22 0.30 -10.75 -6.95
C VAL A 22 0.80 -9.83 -5.85
N ILE A 23 1.62 -8.85 -6.23
CA ILE A 23 2.01 -7.74 -5.36
C ILE A 23 1.49 -6.44 -5.96
N LEU A 24 0.72 -5.67 -5.20
CA LEU A 24 0.37 -4.30 -5.52
C LEU A 24 1.35 -3.34 -4.83
N THR A 25 2.09 -2.57 -5.62
CA THR A 25 3.09 -1.62 -5.12
C THR A 25 2.75 -0.18 -5.45
N LEU A 26 3.21 0.75 -4.60
CA LEU A 26 3.22 2.17 -4.93
C LEU A 26 4.30 2.45 -5.97
N GLY A 27 3.89 2.74 -7.21
CA GLY A 27 4.83 2.94 -8.32
C GLY A 27 5.67 1.70 -8.64
N THR A 28 6.59 1.87 -9.59
CA THR A 28 7.53 0.83 -10.00
C THR A 28 8.62 0.70 -8.95
N GLN A 29 8.82 -0.52 -8.45
CA GLN A 29 9.86 -0.84 -7.47
C GLN A 29 10.65 -2.03 -7.97
N LYS A 30 11.95 -2.09 -7.65
CA LYS A 30 12.80 -3.22 -8.01
C LYS A 30 12.47 -4.39 -7.08
N ILE A 31 12.10 -5.52 -7.66
CA ILE A 31 11.69 -6.71 -6.90
C ILE A 31 12.67 -7.82 -7.19
N TRP A 32 13.13 -8.49 -6.14
CA TRP A 32 14.19 -9.50 -6.19
C TRP A 32 13.66 -10.92 -6.45
N TYR A 33 12.34 -11.11 -6.61
CA TYR A 33 11.68 -12.42 -6.79
C TYR A 33 10.65 -12.42 -7.92
N THR A 34 10.28 -13.64 -8.36
CA THR A 34 9.53 -13.95 -9.59
C THR A 34 8.01 -13.76 -9.51
N THR A 35 7.51 -12.97 -8.57
CA THR A 35 6.06 -12.77 -8.40
C THR A 35 5.52 -11.70 -9.35
N SER A 36 4.30 -11.93 -9.86
CA SER A 36 3.57 -10.95 -10.67
C SER A 36 3.35 -9.65 -9.89
N THR A 37 3.90 -8.55 -10.40
CA THR A 37 3.85 -7.25 -9.73
C THR A 37 3.00 -6.28 -10.51
N LYS A 38 2.13 -5.56 -9.81
CA LYS A 38 1.29 -4.52 -10.35
C LYS A 38 1.53 -3.19 -9.65
N ALA A 39 2.26 -2.32 -10.33
CA ALA A 39 2.55 -0.98 -9.86
C ALA A 39 1.34 -0.04 -10.05
N ILE A 40 0.94 0.64 -8.98
CA ILE A 40 -0.03 1.74 -9.04
C ILE A 40 0.74 3.05 -9.21
N THR A 41 0.77 3.56 -10.43
CA THR A 41 1.44 4.83 -10.75
C THR A 41 0.60 6.02 -10.31
N VAL A 42 1.17 6.85 -9.44
CA VAL A 42 0.54 8.08 -8.96
C VAL A 42 0.74 9.22 -9.97
N PRO A 43 -0.33 9.88 -10.45
CA PRO A 43 -0.24 11.03 -11.34
C PRO A 43 0.61 12.16 -10.77
N LYS A 44 1.37 12.85 -11.63
CA LYS A 44 2.23 13.99 -11.25
C LYS A 44 1.47 15.06 -10.44
N ARG A 45 0.23 15.38 -10.82
CA ARG A 45 -0.62 16.35 -10.09
C ARG A 45 -0.82 16.02 -8.60
N ILE A 46 -0.91 14.74 -8.27
CA ILE A 46 -1.09 14.29 -6.87
C ILE A 46 0.21 14.46 -6.10
N LYS A 47 1.34 14.11 -6.73
CA LYS A 47 2.69 14.34 -6.16
C LYS A 47 2.96 15.82 -5.93
N LEU A 48 2.51 16.69 -6.84
CA LEU A 48 2.60 18.14 -6.69
C LEU A 48 1.75 18.64 -5.51
N ALA A 49 0.52 18.15 -5.37
CA ALA A 49 -0.34 18.49 -4.22
C ALA A 49 0.32 18.10 -2.88
N ASP A 50 0.91 16.89 -2.79
CA ASP A 50 1.69 16.49 -1.62
C ASP A 50 2.91 17.40 -1.40
N SER A 51 3.61 17.80 -2.46
CA SER A 51 4.75 18.72 -2.35
C SER A 51 4.35 20.08 -1.77
N LEU A 52 3.23 20.64 -2.23
CA LEU A 52 2.70 21.90 -1.72
C LEU A 52 2.28 21.77 -0.25
N LEU A 53 1.55 20.71 0.09
CA LEU A 53 1.14 20.43 1.46
C LEU A 53 2.35 20.28 2.39
N ASN A 54 3.35 19.49 1.99
CA ASN A 54 4.56 19.29 2.77
C ASN A 54 5.37 20.58 2.94
N SER A 55 5.43 21.44 1.91
CA SER A 55 6.08 22.75 2.00
C SER A 55 5.38 23.65 3.01
N PHE A 56 4.04 23.72 2.95
CA PHE A 56 3.23 24.45 3.91
C PHE A 56 3.46 23.93 5.33
N ILE A 57 3.35 22.62 5.53
CA ILE A 57 3.56 21.97 6.82
C ILE A 57 4.97 22.27 7.35
N LYS A 58 6.02 22.17 6.53
CA LYS A 58 7.40 22.46 6.93
C LYS A 58 7.58 23.93 7.32
N LYS A 59 6.91 24.85 6.62
CA LYS A 59 6.97 26.28 6.90
C LYS A 59 6.32 26.65 8.23
N PHE A 60 5.17 26.05 8.54
CA PHE A 60 4.38 26.41 9.73
C PHE A 60 4.64 25.49 10.94
N PHE A 61 5.15 24.27 10.73
CA PHE A 61 5.38 23.27 11.79
C PHE A 61 6.83 22.75 11.74
N LYS A 62 7.70 23.37 12.55
CA LYS A 62 9.16 23.10 12.59
C LYS A 62 9.58 21.65 12.91
N LYS A 63 8.69 20.83 13.49
CA LYS A 63 8.96 19.42 13.86
C LYS A 63 8.11 18.40 13.07
N SER A 64 7.53 18.81 11.95
CA SER A 64 6.63 17.91 11.21
C SER A 64 7.37 17.01 10.22
N THR A 65 7.03 15.73 10.23
CA THR A 65 7.45 14.75 9.21
C THR A 65 6.68 14.93 7.90
N LYS A 66 7.32 14.55 6.79
CA LYS A 66 6.68 14.52 5.47
C LYS A 66 5.44 13.62 5.50
N ARG A 67 4.31 14.11 5.00
CA ARG A 67 3.05 13.36 4.91
C ARG A 67 2.57 13.42 3.46
N ASP A 68 2.88 12.37 2.70
CA ASP A 68 2.38 12.21 1.32
C ASP A 68 0.94 11.67 1.34
N ILE A 69 0.03 12.46 1.94
CA ILE A 69 -1.36 12.07 2.24
C ILE A 69 -2.15 11.80 0.96
N PHE A 70 -2.00 12.64 -0.06
CA PHE A 70 -2.74 12.50 -1.30
C PHE A 70 -2.27 11.27 -2.09
N THR A 71 -0.97 11.03 -2.13
CA THR A 71 -0.37 9.82 -2.69
C THR A 71 -0.86 8.57 -1.97
N PHE A 72 -0.84 8.55 -0.64
CA PHE A 72 -1.33 7.42 0.15
C PHE A 72 -2.84 7.16 -0.08
N ASN A 73 -3.65 8.21 -0.08
CA ASN A 73 -5.09 8.09 -0.33
C ASN A 73 -5.39 7.61 -1.76
N TYR A 74 -4.63 8.09 -2.76
CA TYR A 74 -4.76 7.62 -4.13
C TYR A 74 -4.43 6.14 -4.24
N PHE A 75 -3.29 5.72 -3.69
CA PHE A 75 -2.86 4.33 -3.69
C PHE A 75 -3.90 3.41 -3.06
N THR A 76 -4.33 3.73 -1.83
CA THR A 76 -5.30 2.91 -1.09
C THR A 76 -6.67 2.86 -1.79
N LYS A 77 -7.11 3.94 -2.46
CA LYS A 77 -8.33 3.94 -3.29
C LYS A 77 -8.22 2.96 -4.46
N HIS A 78 -7.09 2.96 -5.15
CA HIS A 78 -6.86 2.06 -6.29
C HIS A 78 -6.66 0.60 -5.86
N ALA A 79 -5.92 0.36 -4.77
CA ALA A 79 -5.78 -0.96 -4.18
C ALA A 79 -7.14 -1.55 -3.77
N LYS A 80 -8.01 -0.75 -3.12
CA LYS A 80 -9.40 -1.16 -2.83
C LYS A 80 -10.17 -1.54 -4.08
N LYS A 81 -10.15 -0.69 -5.11
CA LYS A 81 -10.84 -0.97 -6.38
C LYS A 81 -10.32 -2.25 -7.03
N TYR A 82 -9.03 -2.53 -6.90
CA TYR A 82 -8.43 -3.76 -7.40
C TYR A 82 -8.91 -4.98 -6.61
N LEU A 83 -8.86 -4.94 -5.29
CA LEU A 83 -9.33 -6.02 -4.43
C LEU A 83 -10.83 -6.33 -4.61
N LYS A 84 -11.67 -5.31 -4.82
CA LYS A 84 -13.10 -5.52 -5.09
C LYS A 84 -13.39 -6.22 -6.44
N LYS A 85 -12.44 -6.17 -7.37
CA LYS A 85 -12.58 -6.76 -8.72
C LYS A 85 -11.97 -8.15 -8.82
N ASN A 86 -11.16 -8.56 -7.85
CA ASN A 86 -10.39 -9.79 -7.90
C ASN A 86 -10.59 -10.55 -6.59
N ASN A 87 -11.03 -11.79 -6.68
CA ASN A 87 -11.25 -12.63 -5.51
C ASN A 87 -9.91 -13.22 -5.06
N TYR A 88 -9.47 -12.85 -3.86
CA TYR A 88 -8.30 -13.38 -3.17
C TYR A 88 -8.74 -13.98 -1.84
N ASP A 89 -8.15 -15.11 -1.46
CA ASP A 89 -8.44 -15.80 -0.20
C ASP A 89 -7.70 -15.16 0.98
N GLN A 90 -6.59 -14.48 0.70
CA GLN A 90 -5.77 -13.81 1.70
C GLN A 90 -5.17 -12.51 1.13
N VAL A 91 -5.22 -11.43 1.92
CA VAL A 91 -4.48 -10.21 1.62
C VAL A 91 -3.55 -9.86 2.76
N ILE A 92 -2.30 -9.59 2.39
CA ILE A 92 -1.23 -9.24 3.30
C ILE A 92 -0.91 -7.76 3.09
N PHE A 93 -0.79 -7.02 4.20
CA PHE A 93 -0.47 -5.60 4.17
C PHE A 93 0.94 -5.39 4.73
N GLU A 94 1.72 -4.49 4.13
CA GLU A 94 3.03 -4.08 4.64
C GLU A 94 2.96 -3.56 6.08
N ASN A 95 1.90 -2.81 6.41
CA ASN A 95 1.76 -2.16 7.72
C ASN A 95 0.29 -1.95 8.12
N ASN A 96 0.10 -1.66 9.42
CA ASN A 96 -1.22 -1.36 10.00
C ASN A 96 -1.94 -0.18 9.34
N GLN A 97 -1.21 0.83 8.87
CA GLN A 97 -1.83 2.00 8.25
C GLN A 97 -2.55 1.62 6.95
N LEU A 98 -1.93 0.77 6.12
CA LEU A 98 -2.57 0.22 4.92
C LEU A 98 -3.76 -0.67 5.28
N LYS A 99 -3.58 -1.60 6.23
CA LYS A 99 -4.66 -2.47 6.72
C LYS A 99 -5.88 -1.62 7.13
N ASN A 100 -5.70 -0.67 8.04
CA ASN A 100 -6.78 0.13 8.60
C ASN A 100 -7.45 1.04 7.56
N LYS A 101 -6.74 1.44 6.49
CA LYS A 101 -7.32 2.27 5.42
C LYS A 101 -8.10 1.47 4.38
N ILE A 102 -7.70 0.22 4.15
CA ILE A 102 -8.22 -0.63 3.07
C ILE A 102 -9.27 -1.60 3.60
N LEU A 103 -8.96 -2.31 4.70
CA LEU A 103 -9.73 -3.43 5.24
C LEU A 103 -11.17 -3.09 5.62
N PRO A 104 -11.48 -2.00 6.36
CA PRO A 104 -12.86 -1.71 6.79
C PRO A 104 -13.87 -1.46 5.65
N ASN A 105 -13.39 -1.42 4.41
CA ASN A 105 -14.21 -1.20 3.21
C ASN A 105 -14.31 -2.46 2.33
N LEU A 106 -13.81 -3.60 2.82
CA LEU A 106 -13.86 -4.91 2.18
C LEU A 106 -14.79 -5.80 3.00
N THR A 107 -15.78 -6.40 2.34
CA THR A 107 -16.84 -7.24 2.96
C THR A 107 -16.35 -8.55 3.58
N ASN A 108 -15.06 -8.89 3.45
CA ASN A 108 -14.51 -10.21 3.81
C ASN A 108 -13.56 -10.15 5.02
N GLU A 109 -13.91 -9.40 6.06
CA GLU A 109 -13.03 -9.01 7.19
C GLU A 109 -12.25 -10.16 7.87
N HIS A 110 -12.69 -11.41 7.72
CA HIS A 110 -12.11 -12.60 8.35
C HIS A 110 -10.93 -13.27 7.60
N GLN A 111 -10.49 -12.75 6.45
CA GLN A 111 -9.45 -13.39 5.60
C GLN A 111 -8.05 -12.75 5.67
N TYR A 112 -7.84 -11.76 6.55
CA TYR A 112 -6.67 -10.88 6.46
C TYR A 112 -5.65 -11.16 7.57
N VAL A 113 -4.60 -11.92 7.23
CA VAL A 113 -3.42 -12.04 8.08
C VAL A 113 -2.64 -10.73 8.00
N ALA A 114 -2.92 -9.84 8.94
CA ALA A 114 -2.07 -8.72 9.23
C ALA A 114 -0.85 -9.24 10.01
N LYS A 115 0.24 -9.57 9.30
CA LYS A 115 1.55 -9.71 9.94
C LYS A 115 1.98 -8.32 10.41
N ASN A 116 1.59 -7.95 11.62
CA ASN A 116 2.26 -6.89 12.34
C ASN A 116 3.60 -7.43 12.84
N SER A 117 4.64 -6.71 12.45
CA SER A 117 6.01 -6.72 12.97
C SER A 117 6.81 -8.03 12.89
N LEU A 118 7.93 -7.98 12.17
CA LEU A 118 9.16 -8.55 12.72
C LEU A 118 9.98 -7.37 13.24
N ALA A 119 9.55 -6.88 14.40
CA ALA A 119 10.31 -6.24 15.46
C ALA A 119 9.38 -6.16 16.69
#